data_AF-A0A921LIW1-F1
#
_entry.id   AF-A0A921LIW1-F1
#
_cell.length_a   1.000
_cell.length_b   1.000
_cell.length_c   1.000
_cell.angle_alpha   90.00
_cell.angle_beta   90.00
_cell.angle_gamma   90.00
#
_symmetry.space_group_name_H-M   'P 1'
#
loop_
_entity.id
_entity.type
_entity.pdbx_description
1 polymer ?
#
loop_
_entity_poly.entity_id
_entity_poly.type
_entity_poly.pdbx_seq_one_letter_code
_entity_poly.pdbx_strand_id
1 'polypeptide(L)' 'MIMITTQQLQLLKDGNKNAFEALYRAYNARIYNFVLSMTGNAGVAKDITQDIFLQIWEKRLNIDPEGNVDGYLFK' A
#
# COMPACT_ATOMS: atom_id res chain seq x y z
N MET A 1 -4.72 5.60 14.34
CA MET A 1 -3.62 5.23 13.42
C MET A 1 -3.72 3.72 13.23
N ILE A 2 -4.13 3.24 12.05
CA ILE A 2 -4.24 1.80 11.81
C ILE A 2 -2.81 1.32 11.55
N MET A 3 -2.23 0.60 12.50
CA MET A 3 -0.90 0.00 12.36
C MET A 3 -1.06 -1.32 11.62
N ILE A 4 -0.42 -1.46 10.46
CA ILE A 4 -0.29 -2.78 9.81
C ILE A 4 0.59 -3.64 10.72
N THR A 5 0.11 -4.83 11.07
CA THR A 5 0.86 -5.76 11.91
C THR A 5 1.79 -6.65 11.09
N THR A 6 2.85 -7.18 11.71
CA THR A 6 3.69 -8.24 11.11
C THR A 6 2.85 -9.41 10.60
N GLN A 7 1.80 -9.78 11.34
CA GLN A 7 0.88 -10.84 10.90
C GLN A 7 0.13 -10.46 9.61
N GLN A 8 -0.31 -9.21 9.45
CA GLN A 8 -0.94 -8.75 8.22
C GLN A 8 0.04 -8.73 7.05
N LEU A 9 1.31 -8.40 7.28
CA LEU A 9 2.35 -8.48 6.26
C LEU A 9 2.65 -9.92 5.84
N GLN A 10 2.68 -10.85 6.79
CA GLN A 10 2.82 -12.27 6.46
C GLN A 10 1.65 -12.76 5.63
N LEU A 11 0.41 -12.44 6.03
CA LEU A 11 -0.79 -12.77 5.26
C LEU A 11 -0.75 -12.16 3.86
N LEU A 12 -0.30 -10.90 3.73
CA LEU A 12 -0.15 -10.24 2.43
C LEU A 12 0.88 -10.97 1.56
N LYS A 13 2.04 -11.35 2.12
CA LYS A 13 3.07 -12.13 1.43
C LYS A 13 2.54 -13.47 0.94
N ASP A 14 1.71 -14.14 1.73
CA ASP A 14 1.05 -15.40 1.39
C ASP A 14 -0.10 -15.24 0.38
N GLY A 15 -0.36 -14.02 -0.10
CA GLY A 15 -1.40 -13.73 -1.11
C GLY A 15 -2.81 -13.61 -0.52
N ASN A 16 -2.94 -13.33 0.77
CA ASN A 16 -4.23 -13.10 1.40
C ASN A 16 -4.85 -11.77 0.92
N LYS A 17 -5.96 -11.86 0.19
CA LYS A 17 -6.68 -10.69 -0.36
C LYS A 17 -7.25 -9.77 0.73
N ASN A 18 -7.66 -10.31 1.88
CA ASN A 18 -8.20 -9.50 2.98
C ASN A 18 -7.09 -8.66 3.63
N ALA A 19 -5.87 -9.18 3.72
CA ALA A 19 -4.72 -8.41 4.19
C ALA A 19 -4.38 -7.26 3.25
N PHE A 20 -4.45 -7.50 1.93
CA PHE A 20 -4.30 -6.45 0.93
C PHE A 20 -5.42 -5.40 0.99
N GLU A 21 -6.67 -5.82 1.17
CA GLU A 21 -7.80 -4.91 1.31
C GLU A 21 -7.67 -4.04 2.57
N ALA A 22 -7.22 -4.61 3.68
CA ALA A 22 -6.95 -3.85 4.91
C ALA A 22 -5.88 -2.78 4.68
N LEU A 23 -4.79 -3.13 3.99
CA LEU A 23 -3.74 -2.19 3.60
C LEU A 23 -4.28 -1.10 2.66
N TYR A 24 -5.08 -1.47 1.66
CA TYR A 24 -5.72 -0.52 0.76
C TYR A 24 -6.59 0.47 1.53
N ARG A 25 -7.48 -0.01 2.41
CA ARG A 25 -8.36 0.84 3.22
C ARG A 25 -7.59 1.78 4.14
N ALA A 26 -6.47 1.33 4.69
CA ALA A 26 -5.64 2.12 5.60
C ALA A 26 -4.87 3.25 4.90
N TYR A 27 -4.34 3.00 3.69
CA TYR A 27 -3.41 3.93 3.04
C TYR A 27 -3.97 4.65 1.81
N ASN A 28 -5.06 4.16 1.19
CA ASN A 28 -5.56 4.69 -0.08
C ASN A 28 -5.82 6.20 -0.04
N ALA A 29 -6.52 6.70 0.98
CA ALA A 29 -6.84 8.12 1.08
C ALA A 29 -5.56 8.98 1.22
N ARG A 30 -4.57 8.51 1.97
CA ARG A 30 -3.31 9.24 2.18
C ARG A 30 -2.48 9.28 0.90
N ILE A 31 -2.34 8.14 0.21
CA ILE A 31 -1.59 8.05 -1.05
C ILE A 31 -2.30 8.87 -2.13
N TYR A 32 -3.61 8.71 -2.29
CA TYR A 32 -4.39 9.48 -3.25
C TYR A 32 -4.25 10.98 -3.03
N ASN A 33 -4.40 11.47 -1.80
CA ASN A 33 -4.27 12.89 -1.51
C ASN A 33 -2.84 13.41 -1.75
N PHE A 34 -1.83 12.60 -1.44
CA PHE A 34 -0.44 12.95 -1.75
C PHE A 34 -0.22 13.08 -3.26
N VAL A 35 -0.62 12.09 -4.04
CA VAL A 35 -0.51 12.13 -5.52
C VAL A 35 -1.35 13.25 -6.12
N LEU A 36 -2.54 13.50 -5.60
CA LEU A 36 -3.38 14.62 -6.03
C LEU A 36 -2.69 15.97 -5.78
N SER A 37 -2.03 16.12 -4.63
CA SER A 37 -1.29 17.35 -4.32
C SER A 37 -0.09 17.58 -5.26
N MET A 38 0.51 16.52 -5.80
CA MET A 38 1.60 16.61 -6.77
C MET A 38 1.14 16.85 -8.21
N THR A 39 0.01 16.24 -8.60
CA THR A 39 -0.44 16.22 -10.00
C THR A 39 -1.49 17.27 -10.32
N GLY A 40 -2.26 17.73 -9.32
CA GLY A 40 -3.39 18.64 -9.51
C GLY A 40 -4.55 18.04 -10.34
N ASN A 41 -4.49 16.76 -10.70
CA ASN A 41 -5.45 16.10 -11.58
C ASN A 41 -5.99 14.83 -10.92
N ALA A 42 -7.29 14.82 -10.65
CA ALA A 42 -7.95 13.71 -9.96
C ALA A 42 -7.91 12.37 -10.73
N GLY A 43 -8.00 12.41 -12.06
CA GLY A 43 -7.91 11.21 -12.90
C GLY A 43 -6.52 10.59 -12.82
N VAL A 44 -5.49 11.40 -13.08
CA VAL A 44 -4.09 10.97 -12.99
C VAL A 44 -3.74 10.50 -11.57
N ALA A 45 -4.22 11.19 -10.55
CA ALA A 45 -3.99 10.80 -9.17
C ALA A 45 -4.61 9.44 -8.82
N LYS A 46 -5.80 9.16 -9.35
CA LYS A 46 -6.47 7.87 -9.17
C LYS A 46 -5.67 6.75 -9.84
N ASP A 47 -5.25 6.95 -11.09
CA ASP A 47 -4.53 5.93 -11.86
C ASP A 47 -3.19 5.59 -11.20
N ILE A 48 -2.38 6.61 -10.85
CA ILE A 48 -1.11 6.41 -10.14
C ILE A 48 -1.33 5.72 -8.79
N THR A 49 -2.38 6.08 -8.05
CA THR A 49 -2.68 5.42 -6.76
C THR A 49 -2.98 3.94 -6.97
N GLN A 50 -3.74 3.59 -8.01
CA GLN A 50 -4.02 2.19 -8.36
C GLN A 50 -2.74 1.44 -8.73
N ASP A 51 -1.88 2.04 -9.56
CA ASP A 51 -0.59 1.46 -9.95
C ASP A 51 0.32 1.19 -8.75
N ILE A 52 0.36 2.10 -7.76
CA ILE A 52 1.13 1.90 -6.52
C ILE A 52 0.66 0.65 -5.78
N PHE A 53 -0.66 0.47 -5.61
CA PHE A 53 -1.19 -0.72 -4.94
C PHE A 53 -0.99 -2.01 -5.74
N LEU A 54 -1.07 -1.95 -7.07
CA LEU A 54 -0.72 -3.08 -7.93
C LEU A 54 0.75 -3.47 -7.76
N GLN A 55 1.66 -2.50 -7.75
CA GLN A 55 3.09 -2.75 -7.51
C GLN A 55 3.35 -3.36 -6.13
N ILE A 56 2.65 -2.91 -5.08
CA ILE A 56 2.73 -3.51 -3.74
C ILE A 56 2.30 -4.98 -3.81
N TRP A 57 1.19 -5.28 -4.50
CA TRP A 57 0.72 -6.66 -4.65
C TRP A 57 1.72 -7.52 -5.43
N GLU A 58 2.28 -7.04 -6.54
CA GLU A 58 3.26 -7.78 -7.33
C GLU A 58 4.55 -8.04 -6.55
N LYS A 59 5.03 -7.04 -5.79
CA LYS A 59 6.25 -7.12 -4.99
C LYS A 59 6.05 -7.69 -3.59
N ARG A 60 4.84 -8.17 -3.25
CA ARG A 60 4.49 -8.65 -1.91
C ARG A 60 5.41 -9.75 -1.38
N LEU A 61 5.99 -10.57 -2.28
CA LEU A 61 6.92 -11.64 -1.92
C LEU A 61 8.25 -11.11 -1.36
N ASN A 62 8.60 -9.88 -1.70
CA ASN A 62 9.81 -9.21 -1.23
C ASN A 62 9.58 -8.43 0.07
N ILE A 63 8.36 -8.47 0.63
CA ILE A 63 8.08 -7.87 1.93
C ILE A 63 8.85 -8.65 2.99
N ASP A 64 9.56 -7.92 3.82
CA ASP A 64 10.14 -8.39 5.08
C ASP A 64 9.13 -8.08 6.21
N PRO A 65 8.40 -9.08 6.74
CA PRO A 65 7.39 -8.88 7.77
C PRO A 65 7.97 -8.41 9.11
N GLU A 66 9.27 -8.66 9.35
CA GLU A 66 10.00 -8.24 10.54
C GLU A 66 10.69 -6.89 10.35
N GLY A 67 10.70 -6.35 9.12
CA GLY A 67 11.23 -5.05 8.77
C GLY A 67 10.31 -3.88 9.12
N ASN A 68 10.83 -2.65 9.01
CA ASN A 68 10.03 -1.44 9.21
C ASN A 68 9.02 -1.28 8.06
N VAL A 69 7.74 -1.49 8.38
CA VAL A 69 6.60 -1.44 7.45
C VAL A 69 6.49 -0.09 6.73
N ASP A 70 6.71 1.01 7.45
CA ASP A 70 6.70 2.35 6.87
C ASP A 70 7.88 2.53 5.91
N GLY A 71 9.03 1.92 6.22
CA GLY A 71 10.21 1.92 5.35
C GLY A 71 10.03 1.14 4.04
N TYR A 72 9.05 0.22 3.95
CA TYR A 72 8.71 -0.47 2.70
C TYR A 72 7.72 0.33 1.84
N LEU A 73 6.74 0.97 2.47
CA LEU A 73 5.69 1.73 1.75
C LEU A 73 6.17 3.10 1.25
N PHE A 74 7.21 3.69 1.88
CA PHE A 74 7.68 5.05 1.57
C PHE A 74 9.11 5.10 1.02
N LYS A 75 9.65 3.99 0.48
CA LYS A 75 10.97 3.96 -0.19
C LYS A 75 10.90 4.18 -1.69
#